data_AF-A0A4U0YYQ3-F1
#
_entry.id   AF-A0A4U0YYQ3-F1
#
_cell.length_a   1.000
_cell.length_b   1.000
_cell.length_c   1.000
_cell.angle_alpha   90.00
_cell.angle_beta   90.00
_cell.angle_gamma   90.00
#
_symmetry.space_group_name_H-M   'P 1'
#
loop_
_entity.id
_entity.type
_entity.pdbx_description
1 polymer ?
#
loop_
_entity_poly.entity_id
_entity_poly.type
_entity_poly.pdbx_seq_one_letter_code
_entity_poly.pdbx_strand_id
1 'polypeptide(L)'
;MADPYWLRADRQMMNRLIRTRPMLRKLAQYFLTAGVAAIVDIGGFALLLGVGAALVPAAMASFLAANVVNYVLTSSYVFKTAPSLRRYPVFLAAAAAGFVVNVAVTALSAHLLDLAPVLAKTIGVGIAFFANFALNAVFVFPTRPDESDRQP
;
A
#
# COMPACT_ATOMS: atom_id res chain seq x y z
N MET A 1 -45.54 21.01 3.05
CA MET A 1 -45.19 20.19 4.23
C MET A 1 -43.68 20.16 4.36
N ALA A 2 -43.12 20.73 5.42
CA ALA A 2 -41.68 20.73 5.67
C ALA A 2 -41.25 19.38 6.26
N ASP A 3 -40.13 18.82 5.78
CA ASP A 3 -39.60 17.53 6.21
C ASP A 3 -39.12 17.62 7.69
N PRO A 4 -39.63 16.76 8.60
CA PRO A 4 -39.29 16.80 10.02
C PRO A 4 -37.78 16.69 10.28
N TYR A 5 -37.28 17.39 11.30
CA TYR A 5 -35.84 17.48 11.59
C TYR A 5 -35.21 16.12 11.96
N TRP A 6 -35.95 15.25 12.64
CA TRP A 6 -35.48 13.91 13.03
C TRP A 6 -35.28 12.98 11.82
N LEU A 7 -36.05 13.17 10.75
CA LEU A 7 -35.93 12.47 9.46
C LEU A 7 -34.66 12.86 8.69
N ARG A 8 -34.08 14.03 8.97
CA ARG A 8 -32.80 14.49 8.41
C ARG A 8 -31.61 13.97 9.22
N ALA A 9 -31.72 13.94 10.55
CA ALA A 9 -30.70 13.40 11.44
C ALA A 9 -30.45 11.90 11.20
N ASP A 10 -31.52 11.09 11.07
CA ASP A 10 -31.41 9.66 10.78
C ASP A 10 -30.77 9.40 9.41
N ARG A 11 -31.13 10.18 8.38
CA ARG A 11 -30.53 10.08 7.05
C ARG A 11 -29.05 10.47 7.05
N GLN A 12 -28.65 11.48 7.82
CA GLN A 12 -27.25 11.86 7.95
C GLN A 12 -26.43 10.82 8.71
N MET A 13 -26.98 10.22 9.77
CA MET A 13 -26.33 9.15 10.53
C MET A 13 -26.21 7.86 9.70
N MET A 14 -27.27 7.45 9.01
CA MET A 14 -27.22 6.33 8.06
C MET A 14 -26.21 6.58 6.93
N ASN A 15 -26.18 7.77 6.33
CA ASN A 15 -25.20 8.09 5.28
C ASN A 15 -23.75 8.07 5.80
N ARG A 16 -23.48 8.49 7.06
CA ARG A 16 -22.16 8.38 7.68
C ARG A 16 -21.74 6.91 7.88
N LEU A 17 -22.67 6.05 8.33
CA LEU A 17 -22.43 4.62 8.52
C LEU A 17 -22.24 3.85 7.20
N ILE A 18 -22.95 4.26 6.14
CA ILE A 18 -22.82 3.69 4.80
C ILE A 18 -21.51 4.15 4.13
N ARG A 19 -21.00 5.34 4.45
CA ARG A 19 -19.78 5.93 3.85
C ARG A 19 -18.46 5.45 4.49
N THR A 20 -18.46 5.01 5.75
CA THR A 20 -17.25 4.52 6.47
C THR A 20 -16.93 3.03 6.21
N ARG A 21 -17.94 2.17 6.09
CA ARG A 21 -17.77 0.74 5.74
C ARG A 21 -16.98 0.45 4.45
N PRO A 22 -17.12 1.20 3.34
CA PRO A 22 -16.36 0.92 2.12
C PRO A 22 -14.87 1.27 2.23
N MET A 23 -14.46 2.17 3.13
CA MET A 23 -13.05 2.50 3.32
C MET A 23 -12.30 1.41 4.06
N LEU A 24 -12.78 0.97 5.23
CA LEU A 24 -12.15 -0.15 5.96
C LEU A 24 -12.02 -1.40 5.10
N ARG A 25 -13.06 -1.72 4.30
CA ARG A 25 -13.01 -2.86 3.39
C ARG A 25 -11.92 -2.70 2.33
N LYS A 26 -11.80 -1.53 1.70
CA LYS A 26 -10.74 -1.27 0.71
C LYS A 26 -9.36 -1.32 1.33
N LEU A 27 -9.22 -0.83 2.56
CA LEU A 27 -7.98 -0.87 3.33
C LEU A 27 -7.57 -2.32 3.63
N ALA A 28 -8.50 -3.15 4.12
CA ALA A 28 -8.28 -4.57 4.35
C ALA A 28 -7.92 -5.34 3.05
N GLN A 29 -8.64 -5.06 1.96
CA GLN A 29 -8.34 -5.65 0.66
C GLN A 29 -6.96 -5.21 0.13
N TYR A 30 -6.58 -3.96 0.35
CA TYR A 30 -5.25 -3.45 0.01
C TYR A 30 -4.15 -4.13 0.84
N PHE A 31 -4.38 -4.36 2.13
CA PHE A 31 -3.46 -5.12 2.99
C PHE A 31 -3.26 -6.55 2.49
N LEU A 32 -4.33 -7.23 2.04
CA LEU A 32 -4.23 -8.57 1.48
C LEU A 32 -3.40 -8.60 0.18
N THR A 33 -3.67 -7.69 -0.75
CA THR A 33 -2.91 -7.62 -2.01
C THR A 33 -1.45 -7.27 -1.77
N ALA A 34 -1.18 -6.37 -0.81
CA ALA A 34 0.18 -6.02 -0.42
C ALA A 34 0.91 -7.18 0.28
N GLY A 35 0.21 -7.98 1.10
CA GLY A 35 0.78 -9.17 1.74
C GLY A 35 1.22 -10.22 0.71
N VAL A 36 0.40 -10.48 -0.30
CA VAL A 36 0.78 -11.39 -1.40
C VAL A 36 1.99 -10.84 -2.16
N ALA A 37 2.01 -9.53 -2.44
CA ALA A 37 3.15 -8.89 -3.08
C ALA A 37 4.42 -8.99 -2.23
N ALA A 38 4.34 -8.83 -0.91
CA ALA A 38 5.48 -8.97 -0.01
C ALA A 38 6.08 -10.39 -0.03
N ILE A 39 5.23 -11.43 -0.09
CA ILE A 39 5.68 -12.83 -0.23
C ILE A 39 6.43 -13.01 -1.56
N VAL A 40 5.89 -12.47 -2.65
CA VAL A 40 6.55 -12.52 -3.97
C VAL A 40 7.87 -11.77 -3.95
N ASP A 41 7.96 -10.61 -3.29
CA ASP A 41 9.18 -9.82 -3.21
C ASP A 41 10.26 -10.57 -2.42
N ILE A 42 9.95 -11.04 -1.20
CA ILE A 42 10.92 -11.73 -0.35
C ILE A 42 11.34 -13.06 -0.96
N GLY A 43 10.39 -13.83 -1.48
CA GLY A 43 10.66 -15.12 -2.13
C GLY A 43 11.47 -14.96 -3.42
N GLY A 44 11.07 -14.03 -4.29
CA GLY A 44 11.79 -13.71 -5.51
C GLY A 44 13.20 -13.20 -5.23
N PHE A 45 13.36 -12.38 -4.20
CA PHE A 45 14.67 -11.91 -3.75
C PHE A 45 15.57 -13.08 -3.31
N ALA A 46 15.06 -13.97 -2.46
CA ALA A 46 15.80 -15.14 -1.99
C ALA A 46 16.22 -16.07 -3.15
N LEU A 47 15.34 -16.28 -4.13
CA LEU A 47 15.65 -17.07 -5.33
C LEU A 47 16.73 -16.41 -6.19
N LEU A 48 16.67 -15.09 -6.39
CA LEU A 48 17.68 -14.35 -7.14
C LEU A 48 19.05 -14.41 -6.46
N LEU A 49 19.10 -14.30 -5.14
CA LEU A 49 20.35 -14.51 -4.40
C LEU A 49 20.87 -15.94 -4.52
N GLY A 50 19.98 -16.94 -4.49
CA GLY A 50 20.34 -18.35 -4.62
C GLY A 50 21.00 -18.70 -5.95
N VAL A 51 20.74 -17.92 -7.01
CA VAL A 51 21.41 -18.05 -8.32
C VAL A 51 22.60 -17.09 -8.50
N GLY A 52 23.04 -16.43 -7.42
CA GLY A 52 24.23 -15.58 -7.42
C GLY A 52 24.01 -14.13 -7.87
N ALA A 53 22.76 -13.65 -7.93
CA ALA A 53 22.51 -12.24 -8.23
C ALA A 53 23.06 -11.34 -7.10
N ALA A 54 23.58 -10.17 -7.48
CA ALA A 54 24.01 -9.17 -6.51
C ALA A 54 22.81 -8.62 -5.71
N LEU A 55 23.06 -8.25 -4.45
CA LEU A 55 22.05 -7.83 -3.47
C LEU A 55 21.09 -6.76 -4.01
N VAL A 56 21.62 -5.63 -4.49
CA VAL A 56 20.81 -4.49 -4.92
C VAL A 56 20.00 -4.81 -6.20
N PRO A 57 20.60 -5.35 -7.28
CA PRO A 57 19.83 -5.81 -8.44
C PRO A 57 18.75 -6.85 -8.10
N ALA A 58 19.04 -7.80 -7.20
CA ALA A 58 18.06 -8.77 -6.74
C ALA A 58 16.88 -8.09 -6.03
N ALA A 59 17.16 -7.15 -5.12
CA ALA A 59 16.14 -6.42 -4.37
C ALA A 59 15.26 -5.55 -5.29
N MET A 60 15.85 -4.98 -6.34
CA MET A 60 15.11 -4.19 -7.33
C MET A 60 14.23 -5.07 -8.20
N ALA A 61 14.77 -6.14 -8.75
CA ALA A 61 14.04 -7.04 -9.64
C ALA A 61 12.88 -7.74 -8.94
N SER A 62 13.10 -8.23 -7.71
CA SER A 62 12.05 -8.87 -6.91
C SER A 62 10.92 -7.91 -6.58
N PHE A 63 11.24 -6.64 -6.26
CA PHE A 63 10.22 -5.63 -5.98
C PHE A 63 9.40 -5.30 -7.22
N LEU A 64 10.04 -5.14 -8.38
CA LEU A 64 9.32 -4.84 -9.62
C LEU A 64 8.37 -5.98 -10.01
N ALA A 65 8.80 -7.24 -9.85
CA ALA A 65 7.94 -8.40 -10.05
C ALA A 65 6.75 -8.39 -9.08
N ALA A 66 7.01 -8.17 -7.78
CA ALA A 66 5.98 -8.04 -6.77
C ALA A 66 5.01 -6.88 -7.04
N ASN A 67 5.50 -5.75 -7.56
CA ASN A 67 4.68 -4.59 -7.89
C ASN A 67 3.73 -4.88 -9.06
N VAL A 68 4.17 -5.65 -10.06
CA VAL A 68 3.29 -6.13 -11.14
C VAL A 68 2.19 -7.03 -10.57
N VAL A 69 2.54 -7.98 -9.70
CA VAL A 69 1.56 -8.86 -9.04
C VAL A 69 0.57 -8.02 -8.21
N ASN A 70 1.06 -7.06 -7.44
CA ASN A 70 0.23 -6.16 -6.64
C ASN A 70 -0.72 -5.36 -7.53
N TYR A 71 -0.24 -4.84 -8.66
CA TYR A 71 -1.06 -4.09 -9.62
C TYR A 71 -2.18 -4.95 -10.20
N VAL A 72 -1.88 -6.18 -10.63
CA VAL A 72 -2.86 -7.11 -11.20
C VAL A 72 -3.92 -7.50 -10.17
N LEU A 73 -3.50 -7.85 -8.96
CA LEU A 73 -4.40 -8.21 -7.87
C LEU A 73 -5.25 -7.01 -7.44
N THR A 74 -4.63 -5.86 -7.23
CA THR A 74 -5.34 -4.63 -6.84
C THR A 74 -6.38 -4.25 -7.90
N SER A 75 -6.00 -4.28 -9.18
CA SER A 75 -6.91 -3.96 -10.29
C SER A 75 -8.10 -4.91 -10.36
N SER A 76 -7.85 -6.23 -10.35
CA SER A 76 -8.89 -7.25 -10.56
C SER A 76 -9.72 -7.54 -9.32
N TYR A 77 -9.11 -7.58 -8.13
CA TYR A 77 -9.77 -7.97 -6.88
C TYR A 77 -10.37 -6.79 -6.12
N VAL A 78 -9.63 -5.69 -5.99
CA VAL A 78 -10.06 -4.51 -5.22
C VAL A 78 -10.95 -3.60 -6.07
N PHE A 79 -10.48 -3.27 -7.27
CA PHE A 79 -11.17 -2.34 -8.17
C PHE A 79 -12.06 -3.02 -9.22
N LYS A 80 -12.06 -4.36 -9.31
CA LYS A 80 -12.86 -5.14 -10.27
C LYS A 80 -12.76 -4.63 -11.70
N THR A 81 -11.55 -4.23 -12.09
CA THR A 81 -11.25 -3.66 -13.40
C THR A 81 -10.08 -4.41 -14.04
N ALA A 82 -10.15 -4.65 -15.35
CA ALA A 82 -9.07 -5.30 -16.06
C ALA A 82 -7.74 -4.52 -15.92
N PRO A 83 -6.61 -5.19 -15.64
CA PRO A 83 -5.29 -4.57 -15.65
C PRO A 83 -5.01 -3.92 -17.01
N SER A 84 -4.37 -2.75 -17.01
CA SER A 84 -4.09 -1.99 -18.22
C SER A 84 -2.68 -1.42 -18.20
N LEU A 85 -1.93 -1.65 -19.27
CA LEU A 85 -0.59 -1.08 -19.47
C LEU A 85 -0.57 0.45 -19.42
N ARG A 86 -1.69 1.12 -19.74
CA ARG A 86 -1.78 2.59 -19.66
C ARG A 86 -1.84 3.12 -18.22
N ARG A 87 -2.32 2.29 -17.27
CA ARG A 87 -2.48 2.68 -15.85
C ARG A 87 -1.30 2.21 -15.00
N TYR A 88 -0.58 1.19 -15.45
CA TYR A 88 0.56 0.65 -14.74
C TYR A 88 1.64 1.70 -14.40
N PRO A 89 2.04 2.63 -15.29
CA PRO A 89 3.06 3.65 -14.96
C PRO A 89 2.65 4.54 -13.78
N VAL A 90 1.37 4.89 -13.68
CA VAL A 90 0.85 5.69 -12.55
C VAL A 90 0.90 4.90 -11.25
N PHE A 91 0.54 3.62 -11.31
CA PHE A 91 0.65 2.73 -10.14
C PHE A 91 2.10 2.53 -9.70
N LEU A 92 3.01 2.31 -10.65
CA LEU A 92 4.44 2.20 -10.40
C LEU A 92 5.02 3.49 -9.83
N ALA A 93 4.64 4.66 -10.35
CA ALA A 93 5.04 5.95 -9.81
C ALA A 93 4.57 6.13 -8.36
N ALA A 94 3.34 5.71 -8.04
CA ALA A 94 2.84 5.73 -6.67
C ALA A 94 3.63 4.79 -5.73
N ALA A 95 4.16 3.69 -6.27
CA ALA A 95 4.99 2.74 -5.53
C ALA A 95 6.47 3.15 -5.42
N ALA A 96 6.91 4.19 -6.15
CA ALA A 96 8.32 4.55 -6.27
C ALA A 96 8.95 4.98 -4.93
N ALA A 97 8.20 5.66 -4.05
CA ALA A 97 8.71 6.02 -2.73
C ALA A 97 9.03 4.76 -1.90
N GLY A 98 8.06 3.84 -1.80
CA GLY A 98 8.29 2.55 -1.12
C GLY A 98 9.37 1.70 -1.78
N PHE A 99 9.52 1.76 -3.11
CA PHE A 99 10.62 1.11 -3.81
C PHE A 99 11.99 1.59 -3.31
N VAL A 100 12.19 2.90 -3.29
CA VAL A 100 13.45 3.51 -2.84
C VAL A 100 13.71 3.16 -1.37
N VAL A 101 12.70 3.27 -0.51
CA VAL A 101 12.83 2.89 0.91
C VAL A 101 13.19 1.42 1.07
N ASN A 102 12.51 0.51 0.35
CA ASN A 102 12.75 -0.93 0.42
C ASN A 102 14.20 -1.27 0.04
N VAL A 103 14.66 -0.78 -1.12
CA VAL A 103 16.02 -1.07 -1.61
C VAL A 103 17.06 -0.45 -0.69
N ALA A 104 16.88 0.80 -0.27
CA ALA A 104 17.82 1.49 0.62
C ALA A 104 17.94 0.80 1.97
N VAL A 105 16.82 0.50 2.63
CA VAL A 105 16.82 -0.19 3.93
C VAL A 105 17.42 -1.58 3.78
N THR A 106 17.06 -2.33 2.73
CA THR A 106 17.63 -3.67 2.49
C THR A 106 19.16 -3.59 2.37
N ALA A 107 19.67 -2.66 1.55
CA ALA A 107 21.11 -2.51 1.35
C ALA A 107 21.83 -2.04 2.63
N LEU A 108 21.30 -1.03 3.31
CA LEU A 108 21.90 -0.50 4.54
C LEU A 108 21.88 -1.54 5.66
N SER A 109 20.78 -2.27 5.83
CA SER A 109 20.69 -3.34 6.84
C SER A 109 21.61 -4.51 6.53
N ALA A 110 21.78 -4.89 5.26
CA ALA A 110 22.70 -5.96 4.89
C ALA A 110 24.17 -5.54 5.06
N HIS A 111 24.53 -4.29 4.75
CA HIS A 111 25.93 -3.84 4.76
C HIS A 111 26.40 -3.24 6.09
N LEU A 112 25.56 -2.46 6.77
CA LEU A 112 25.97 -1.75 7.98
C LEU A 112 25.73 -2.56 9.25
N LEU A 113 24.72 -3.43 9.23
CA LEU A 113 24.34 -4.27 10.38
C LEU A 113 24.73 -5.74 10.18
N ASP A 114 25.37 -6.07 9.06
CA ASP A 114 25.78 -7.42 8.66
C ASP A 114 24.64 -8.46 8.77
N LEU A 115 23.40 -8.01 8.53
CA LEU A 115 22.24 -8.89 8.60
C LEU A 115 22.21 -9.84 7.40
N ALA A 116 21.75 -11.06 7.65
CA ALA A 116 21.45 -12.00 6.58
C ALA A 116 20.57 -11.32 5.51
N PRO A 117 20.92 -11.41 4.20
CA PRO A 117 20.25 -10.64 3.15
C PRO A 117 18.73 -10.75 3.15
N VAL A 118 18.19 -11.94 3.37
CA VAL A 118 16.74 -12.18 3.40
C VAL A 118 16.09 -11.45 4.58
N LEU A 119 16.73 -11.44 5.76
CA LEU A 119 16.25 -10.71 6.93
C LEU A 119 16.30 -9.19 6.68
N ALA A 120 17.39 -8.69 6.11
CA ALA A 120 17.51 -7.29 5.70
C ALA A 120 16.40 -6.89 4.72
N LYS A 121 16.08 -7.76 3.76
CA LYS A 121 14.97 -7.56 2.81
C LYS A 121 13.61 -7.55 3.50
N THR A 122 13.37 -8.46 4.44
CA THR A 122 12.11 -8.48 5.21
C THR A 122 11.90 -7.17 5.97
N ILE A 123 12.95 -6.65 6.61
CA ILE A 123 12.92 -5.34 7.29
C ILE A 123 12.64 -4.22 6.27
N GLY A 124 13.33 -4.23 5.13
CA GLY A 124 13.13 -3.26 4.04
C GLY A 124 11.70 -3.22 3.53
N VAL A 125 11.10 -4.38 3.26
CA VAL A 125 9.70 -4.49 2.84
C VAL A 125 8.75 -3.98 3.92
N GLY A 126 8.97 -4.35 5.18
CA GLY A 126 8.16 -3.88 6.31
C GLY A 126 8.18 -2.36 6.45
N ILE A 127 9.37 -1.76 6.48
CA ILE A 127 9.54 -0.30 6.62
C ILE A 127 8.93 0.42 5.42
N ALA A 128 9.18 -0.04 4.19
CA ALA A 128 8.60 0.53 2.99
C ALA A 128 7.08 0.49 2.98
N PHE A 129 6.48 -0.60 3.45
CA PHE A 129 5.04 -0.75 3.57
C PHE A 129 4.44 0.29 4.51
N PHE A 130 4.99 0.44 5.72
CA PHE A 130 4.51 1.43 6.69
C PHE A 130 4.76 2.87 6.24
N ALA A 131 5.89 3.14 5.59
CA ALA A 131 6.19 4.46 5.02
C ALA A 131 5.19 4.83 3.92
N ASN A 132 4.91 3.92 2.99
CA ASN A 132 3.88 4.11 1.98
C ASN A 132 2.49 4.30 2.60
N PHE A 133 2.17 3.54 3.64
CA PHE A 133 0.90 3.70 4.35
C PHE A 133 0.78 5.08 5.00
N ALA A 134 1.80 5.54 5.71
CA ALA A 134 1.81 6.84 6.37
C ALA A 134 1.67 7.99 5.35
N LEU A 135 2.39 7.92 4.22
CA LEU A 135 2.24 8.89 3.12
C LEU A 135 0.81 8.93 2.59
N ASN A 136 0.21 7.78 2.32
CA ASN A 136 -1.17 7.72 1.85
C ASN A 136 -2.16 8.21 2.93
N ALA A 137 -1.94 7.89 4.20
CA ALA A 137 -2.80 8.33 5.29
C ALA A 137 -2.79 9.85 5.44
N VAL A 138 -1.62 10.49 5.40
CA VAL A 138 -1.46 11.94 5.60
C VAL A 138 -1.94 12.73 4.38
N PHE A 139 -1.56 12.31 3.16
CA PHE A 139 -1.78 13.11 1.95
C PHE A 139 -3.06 12.74 1.19
N VAL A 140 -3.48 11.47 1.21
CA VAL A 140 -4.63 10.99 0.42
C VAL A 140 -5.91 10.96 1.26
N PHE A 141 -5.80 10.72 2.57
CA PHE A 141 -6.94 10.68 3.48
C PHE A 141 -6.82 11.68 4.64
N PRO A 142 -6.69 13.00 4.40
CA PRO A 142 -6.79 13.96 5.50
C PRO A 142 -8.13 13.77 6.21
N THR A 143 -8.09 13.46 7.50
CA THR A 143 -9.25 13.61 8.38
C THR A 143 -9.68 15.06 8.29
N ARG A 144 -10.77 15.34 7.56
CA ARG A 144 -11.36 16.68 7.55
C ARG A 144 -11.64 17.06 9.01
N PRO A 145 -11.20 18.24 9.49
CA PRO A 145 -11.66 18.76 10.76
C PRO A 145 -13.19 18.78 10.73
N ASP A 146 -13.84 18.19 11.73
CA ASP A 146 -15.29 18.26 11.83
C ASP A 146 -15.69 19.73 11.96
N GLU A 147 -16.42 20.22 10.97
CA GLU A 147 -16.91 21.60 10.89
C GLU A 147 -17.97 21.92 11.96
N SER A 148 -18.18 21.02 12.93
CA SER A 148 -19.07 21.18 14.08
C SER A 148 -18.51 22.06 15.20
N ASP A 149 -17.22 22.40 15.19
CA ASP A 149 -16.62 23.37 16.12
C ASP A 149 -16.70 24.82 15.63
N ARG A 150 -17.35 25.06 14.49
CA ARG A 150 -17.69 26.41 14.00
C ARG A 150 -19.20 26.60 13.98
N GLN A 151 -19.78 26.82 15.15
CA GLN A 151 -20.97 27.67 15.25
C GLN A 151 -20.66 28.84 16.19
N PRO A 152 -21.17 30.04 15.86
CA PRO A 152 -20.70 31.35 16.33
C PRO A 152 -20.93 31.63 17.82
#